data_AF-A0A973DR70-F1
#
_entry.id   AF-A0A973DR70-F1
#
_cell.length_a   1.000
_cell.length_b   1.000
_cell.length_c   1.000
_cell.angle_alpha   90.00
_cell.angle_beta   90.00
_cell.angle_gamma   90.00
#
_symmetry.space_group_name_H-M   'P 1'
#
loop_
_entity.id
_entity.type
_entity.pdbx_description
1 polymer ?
#
loop_
_entity_poly.entity_id
_entity_poly.type
_entity_poly.pdbx_seq_one_letter_code
_entity_poly.pdbx_strand_id
1 'polypeptide(L)'
;MKNKVLSEAFGSSEGNALRIKQALLVVAGVIVLAIAAKIKVPMWPVPITMGTFAVLTIGAAYGARLGLVTILAYMIVGAIGFDVFAGSSAEKFGLTYMMGGTGGYLVGYVLATVALGALARRGWDRSFVWMAVAMLIGNVLIYVPGLLWLGQLYGWDKP
;
A
#
# COMPACT_ATOMS: atom_id res chain seq x y z
N MET A 1 12.46 -5.27 -23.54
CA MET A 1 13.15 -4.19 -22.81
C MET A 1 12.32 -3.83 -21.58
N LYS A 2 12.88 -3.87 -20.36
CA LYS A 2 12.13 -3.50 -19.13
C LYS A 2 12.19 -1.98 -18.95
N ASN A 3 11.05 -1.31 -18.81
CA ASN A 3 10.99 0.13 -18.64
C ASN A 3 11.48 0.55 -17.25
N LYS A 4 12.02 1.77 -17.13
CA LYS A 4 12.30 2.38 -15.82
C LYS A 4 10.99 2.82 -15.18
N VAL A 5 10.85 2.58 -13.87
CA VAL A 5 9.77 3.15 -13.05
C VAL A 5 10.20 4.52 -12.50
N LEU A 6 9.28 5.31 -11.96
CA LEU A 6 9.53 6.70 -11.56
C LEU A 6 10.70 6.85 -10.58
N SER A 7 10.81 5.99 -9.57
CA SER A 7 11.93 6.02 -8.62
C SER A 7 13.29 5.77 -9.26
N GLU A 8 13.34 5.17 -10.46
CA GLU A 8 14.57 4.93 -11.23
C GLU A 8 14.87 6.03 -12.23
N ALA A 9 13.95 7.00 -12.42
CA ALA A 9 14.07 8.06 -13.40
C ALA A 9 14.98 9.23 -12.95
N PHE A 10 15.21 9.39 -11.65
CA PHE A 10 15.99 10.50 -11.09
C PHE A 10 16.99 10.04 -10.03
N GLY A 11 18.02 10.85 -9.74
CA GLY A 11 19.00 10.59 -8.68
C GLY A 11 19.99 9.45 -8.99
N SER A 12 20.75 9.05 -7.97
CA SER A 12 21.83 8.06 -8.12
C SER A 12 21.31 6.67 -8.51
N SER A 13 21.98 6.06 -9.49
CA SER A 13 21.67 4.72 -10.02
C SER A 13 22.59 3.61 -9.50
N GLU A 14 23.69 3.95 -8.84
CA GLU A 14 24.72 2.98 -8.42
C GLU A 14 25.35 3.33 -7.05
N GLY A 15 26.00 2.33 -6.44
CA GLY A 15 26.81 2.47 -5.23
C GLY A 15 26.03 2.79 -3.94
N ASN A 16 26.73 3.38 -2.97
CA ASN A 16 26.16 3.72 -1.65
C ASN A 16 25.08 4.81 -1.74
N ALA A 17 25.20 5.75 -2.67
CA ALA A 17 24.23 6.81 -2.88
C ALA A 17 22.86 6.26 -3.31
N LEU A 18 22.81 5.19 -4.12
CA LEU A 18 21.57 4.49 -4.45
C LEU A 18 20.88 3.92 -3.20
N ARG A 19 21.64 3.27 -2.30
CA ARG A 19 21.10 2.67 -1.07
C ARG A 19 20.53 3.73 -0.14
N ILE A 20 21.23 4.86 0.02
CA ILE A 20 20.75 5.99 0.82
C ILE A 20 19.45 6.54 0.23
N LYS A 21 19.39 6.76 -1.08
CA LYS A 21 18.17 7.19 -1.77
C LYS A 21 17.01 6.21 -1.54
N GLN A 22 17.24 4.90 -1.68
CA GLN A 22 16.21 3.89 -1.44
C GLN A 22 15.70 3.93 0.00
N ALA A 23 16.59 4.06 0.99
CA ALA A 23 16.20 4.20 2.38
C ALA A 23 15.35 5.46 2.62
N LEU A 24 15.76 6.61 2.06
CA LEU A 24 14.99 7.85 2.15
C LEU A 24 13.62 7.72 1.48
N LEU A 25 13.54 7.06 0.32
CA LEU A 25 12.26 6.81 -0.37
C LEU A 25 11.34 5.90 0.44
N VAL A 26 11.88 4.86 1.09
CA VAL A 26 11.11 4.01 2.01
C VAL A 26 10.54 4.84 3.16
N VAL A 27 11.37 5.65 3.82
CA VAL A 27 10.92 6.53 4.92
C VAL A 27 9.84 7.50 4.43
N ALA A 28 10.06 8.17 3.31
CA ALA A 28 9.08 9.09 2.73
C ALA A 28 7.77 8.38 2.37
N GLY A 29 7.84 7.17 1.80
CA GLY A 29 6.67 6.38 1.45
C GLY A 29 5.87 5.93 2.67
N VAL A 30 6.54 5.53 3.75
CA VAL A 30 5.90 5.20 5.03
C VAL A 30 5.19 6.43 5.62
N ILE A 31 5.81 7.61 5.57
CA ILE A 31 5.20 8.86 6.03
C ILE A 31 3.95 9.19 5.21
N VAL A 32 4.03 9.09 3.88
CA VAL A 32 2.87 9.31 2.99
C VAL A 32 1.75 8.33 3.30
N LEU A 33 2.05 7.04 3.51
CA LEU A 33 1.05 6.03 3.90
C LEU A 33 0.40 6.35 5.23
N ALA A 34 1.20 6.75 6.24
CA ALA A 34 0.69 7.10 7.56
C ALA A 34 -0.25 8.32 7.50
N ILE A 35 0.15 9.38 6.80
CA ILE A 35 -0.70 10.56 6.62
C ILE A 35 -1.98 10.20 5.86
N ALA A 36 -1.86 9.46 4.75
CA ALA A 36 -3.01 9.07 3.94
C ALA A 36 -3.99 8.15 4.69
N ALA A 37 -3.49 7.29 5.58
CA ALA A 37 -4.33 6.45 6.42
C ALA A 37 -5.17 7.25 7.43
N LYS A 38 -4.67 8.42 7.88
CA LYS A 38 -5.39 9.31 8.80
C LYS A 38 -6.44 10.19 8.10
N ILE A 39 -6.33 10.39 6.79
CA ILE A 39 -7.39 11.02 5.99
C ILE A 39 -8.47 9.96 5.73
N LYS A 40 -9.47 9.93 6.62
CA LYS A 40 -10.50 8.89 6.64
C LYS A 40 -11.90 9.42 6.90
N VAL A 41 -12.88 8.71 6.35
CA VAL A 41 -14.28 8.77 6.78
C VAL A 41 -14.50 7.61 7.75
N PRO A 42 -14.88 7.87 9.02
CA PRO A 42 -15.19 6.84 9.98
C PRO A 42 -16.37 5.97 9.49
N MET A 43 -16.13 4.67 9.37
CA MET A 43 -17.12 3.67 8.96
C MET A 43 -16.89 2.41 9.80
N TRP A 44 -17.96 1.64 10.03
CA TRP A 44 -17.89 0.36 10.73
C TRP A 44 -18.10 -0.79 9.74
N PRO A 45 -17.32 -1.88 9.80
CA PRO A 45 -16.21 -2.13 10.72
C PRO A 45 -14.84 -1.57 10.26
N VAL A 46 -14.74 -1.10 9.01
CA VAL A 46 -13.48 -0.61 8.41
C VAL A 46 -13.67 0.81 7.87
N PRO A 47 -12.83 1.79 8.26
CA PRO A 47 -12.91 3.15 7.74
C PRO A 47 -12.51 3.22 6.26
N ILE A 48 -13.12 4.15 5.52
CA ILE A 48 -12.71 4.48 4.15
C ILE A 48 -11.59 5.52 4.24
N THR A 49 -10.44 5.27 3.63
CA THR A 49 -9.24 6.12 3.77
C THR A 49 -8.58 6.44 2.44
N MET A 50 -7.69 7.43 2.43
CA MET A 50 -6.77 7.68 1.29
C MET A 50 -5.61 6.66 1.21
N GLY A 51 -5.57 5.67 2.10
CA GLY A 51 -4.51 4.66 2.16
C GLY A 51 -4.43 3.83 0.87
N THR A 52 -5.56 3.42 0.29
CA THR A 52 -5.59 2.67 -0.98
C THR A 52 -4.92 3.48 -2.10
N PHE A 53 -5.26 4.76 -2.23
CA PHE A 53 -4.63 5.65 -3.21
C PHE A 53 -3.11 5.74 -3.02
N ALA A 54 -2.63 5.91 -1.77
CA ALA A 54 -1.21 5.96 -1.47
C ALA A 54 -0.48 4.65 -1.84
N VAL A 55 -1.08 3.49 -1.52
CA VAL A 55 -0.53 2.16 -1.84
C VAL A 55 -0.38 1.95 -3.34
N LEU A 56 -1.41 2.29 -4.12
CA LEU A 56 -1.39 2.16 -5.57
C LEU A 56 -0.34 3.11 -6.19
N THR A 57 -0.28 4.35 -5.71
CA THR A 57 0.70 5.34 -6.14
C THR A 57 2.14 4.88 -5.85
N ILE A 58 2.40 4.37 -4.64
CA ILE A 58 3.72 3.83 -4.26
C ILE A 58 4.07 2.62 -5.13
N GLY A 59 3.12 1.71 -5.38
CA GLY A 59 3.34 0.56 -6.26
C GLY A 59 3.78 0.97 -7.66
N ALA A 60 3.07 1.90 -8.28
CA ALA A 60 3.41 2.40 -9.61
C ALA A 60 4.72 3.19 -9.63
N ALA A 61 4.94 4.07 -8.65
CA ALA A 61 6.10 4.97 -8.62
C ALA A 61 7.41 4.27 -8.23
N TYR A 62 7.38 3.42 -7.19
CA TYR A 62 8.58 2.78 -6.63
C TYR A 62 8.91 1.46 -7.33
N GLY A 63 7.96 0.90 -8.08
CA GLY A 63 8.07 -0.43 -8.64
C GLY A 63 7.94 -1.54 -7.59
N ALA A 64 7.94 -2.79 -8.05
CA ALA A 64 7.51 -3.93 -7.23
C ALA A 64 8.39 -4.17 -6.00
N ARG A 65 9.71 -4.04 -6.13
CA ARG A 65 10.66 -4.34 -5.03
C ARG A 65 10.69 -3.24 -3.98
N LEU A 66 10.96 -2.01 -4.38
CA LEU A 66 11.05 -0.88 -3.44
C LEU A 66 9.68 -0.55 -2.84
N GLY A 67 8.61 -0.66 -3.63
CA GLY A 67 7.24 -0.55 -3.13
C GLY A 67 6.94 -1.61 -2.08
N LEU A 68 7.25 -2.88 -2.33
CA LEU A 68 7.04 -3.96 -1.35
C LEU A 68 7.77 -3.68 -0.03
N VAL A 69 9.05 -3.30 -0.10
CA VAL A 69 9.82 -2.93 1.10
C VAL A 69 9.15 -1.77 1.86
N THR A 70 8.59 -0.80 1.14
CA THR A 70 7.90 0.34 1.75
C THR A 70 6.61 -0.08 2.47
N ILE A 71 5.78 -0.93 1.85
CA ILE A 71 4.56 -1.45 2.49
C ILE A 71 4.90 -2.31 3.71
N LEU A 72 5.91 -3.19 3.60
CA LEU A 72 6.34 -4.01 4.74
C LEU A 72 6.92 -3.16 5.86
N ALA A 73 7.70 -2.13 5.55
CA ALA A 73 8.20 -1.17 6.54
C ALA A 73 7.05 -0.44 7.25
N TYR A 74 6.04 0.03 6.50
CA TYR A 74 4.83 0.63 7.06
C TYR A 74 4.11 -0.32 8.02
N MET A 75 3.95 -1.59 7.62
CA MET A 75 3.32 -2.62 8.45
C MET A 75 4.14 -2.94 9.70
N ILE A 76 5.47 -3.01 9.61
CA ILE A 76 6.36 -3.25 10.75
C ILE A 76 6.26 -2.09 11.75
N VAL A 77 6.32 -0.85 11.27
CA VAL A 77 6.17 0.36 12.11
C VAL A 77 4.83 0.34 12.83
N GLY A 78 3.75 -0.02 12.12
CA GLY A 78 2.44 -0.22 12.75
C GLY A 78 2.44 -1.36 13.77
N ALA A 79 3.00 -2.53 13.42
CA ALA A 79 3.02 -3.73 14.25
C ALA A 79 3.71 -3.53 15.61
N ILE A 80 4.80 -2.75 15.64
CA ILE A 80 5.52 -2.41 16.88
C ILE A 80 4.81 -1.33 17.72
N GLY A 81 3.65 -0.84 17.27
CA GLY A 81 2.72 -0.03 18.07
C GLY A 81 2.65 1.45 17.71
N PHE A 82 3.34 1.92 16.66
CA PHE A 82 3.20 3.31 16.22
C PHE A 82 1.82 3.55 15.59
N ASP A 83 1.30 4.77 15.80
CA ASP A 83 -0.02 5.16 15.32
C ASP A 83 -0.03 5.57 13.83
N VAL A 84 0.32 4.63 12.96
CA VAL A 84 0.42 4.86 11.50
C VAL A 84 -0.76 4.32 10.70
N PHE A 85 -1.59 3.47 11.31
CA PHE A 85 -2.77 2.89 10.67
C PHE A 85 -3.97 3.84 10.69
N ALA A 86 -5.04 3.47 9.99
CA ALA A 86 -6.26 4.26 9.96
C ALA A 86 -6.94 4.30 11.34
N GLY A 87 -6.98 3.17 12.05
CA GLY A 87 -7.39 3.12 13.45
C GLY A 87 -6.47 3.97 14.32
N SER A 88 -7.02 4.60 15.36
CA SER A 88 -6.18 5.25 16.38
C SER A 88 -5.77 4.24 17.44
N SER A 89 -4.71 4.55 18.19
CA SER A 89 -4.32 3.78 19.39
C SER A 89 -5.42 3.69 20.45
N ALA A 90 -6.42 4.56 20.41
CA ALA A 90 -7.59 4.51 21.28
C ALA A 90 -8.62 3.44 20.88
N GLU A 91 -8.55 2.90 19.66
CA GLU A 91 -9.49 1.91 19.11
C GLU A 91 -8.87 0.51 19.04
N LYS A 92 -7.87 0.33 18.16
CA LYS A 92 -7.08 -0.89 17.95
C LYS A 92 -5.75 -0.50 17.32
N PHE A 93 -4.64 -1.02 17.85
CA PHE A 93 -3.29 -0.73 17.35
C PHE A 93 -2.43 -1.98 17.19
N GLY A 94 -1.31 -1.83 16.48
CA GLY A 94 -0.35 -2.91 16.31
C GLY A 94 -0.96 -4.16 15.67
N LEU A 95 -0.54 -5.32 16.19
CA LEU A 95 -1.02 -6.61 15.70
C LEU A 95 -2.53 -6.79 15.84
N THR A 96 -3.17 -6.19 16.85
CA THR A 96 -4.64 -6.29 17.02
C THR A 96 -5.40 -5.58 15.90
N TYR A 97 -4.86 -4.47 15.38
CA TYR A 97 -5.38 -3.82 14.19
C TYR A 97 -5.18 -4.72 12.96
N MET A 98 -3.96 -5.24 12.78
CA MET A 98 -3.58 -6.06 11.62
C MET A 98 -4.31 -7.40 11.56
N MET A 99 -4.71 -7.99 12.69
CA MET A 99 -5.49 -9.22 12.76
C MET A 99 -7.01 -8.95 12.86
N GLY A 100 -7.42 -7.68 12.94
CA GLY A 100 -8.82 -7.27 12.94
C GLY A 100 -9.41 -7.18 11.52
N GLY A 101 -10.52 -6.45 11.37
CA GLY A 101 -11.24 -6.34 10.09
C GLY A 101 -10.43 -5.76 8.92
N THR A 102 -9.28 -5.12 9.18
CA THR A 102 -8.42 -4.52 8.14
C THR A 102 -7.30 -5.45 7.67
N GLY A 103 -7.11 -6.61 8.30
CA GLY A 103 -6.00 -7.52 8.01
C GLY A 103 -5.94 -7.99 6.56
N GLY A 104 -7.07 -8.43 6.01
CA GLY A 104 -7.16 -8.83 4.60
C GLY A 104 -6.81 -7.71 3.62
N TYR A 105 -7.10 -6.45 3.96
CA TYR A 105 -6.75 -5.29 3.14
C TYR A 105 -5.24 -5.03 3.16
N LEU A 106 -4.56 -5.24 4.29
CA LEU A 106 -3.10 -5.11 4.36
C LEU A 106 -2.38 -6.18 3.52
N VAL A 107 -2.91 -7.40 3.48
CA VAL A 107 -2.44 -8.43 2.53
C VAL A 107 -2.66 -7.96 1.10
N GLY A 108 -3.84 -7.42 0.82
CA GLY A 108 -4.17 -6.84 -0.47
C GLY A 108 -3.26 -5.67 -0.87
N TYR A 109 -2.78 -4.85 0.08
CA TYR A 109 -1.81 -3.79 -0.19
C TYR A 109 -0.49 -4.34 -0.72
N VAL A 110 0.01 -5.42 -0.11
CA VAL A 110 1.22 -6.11 -0.57
C VAL A 110 1.04 -6.62 -2.00
N LEU A 111 -0.09 -7.28 -2.29
CA LEU A 111 -0.40 -7.81 -3.63
C LEU A 111 -0.50 -6.69 -4.67
N ALA A 112 -1.25 -5.64 -4.36
CA ALA A 112 -1.48 -4.53 -5.27
C ALA A 112 -0.19 -3.75 -5.57
N THR A 113 0.65 -3.49 -4.58
CA THR A 113 1.94 -2.81 -4.78
C THR A 113 2.87 -3.61 -5.69
N VAL A 114 2.97 -4.93 -5.50
CA VAL A 114 3.79 -5.79 -6.37
C VAL A 114 3.23 -5.81 -7.79
N ALA A 115 1.91 -5.97 -7.95
CA ALA A 115 1.25 -5.98 -9.25
C ALA A 115 1.44 -4.65 -10.00
N LEU A 116 1.15 -3.51 -9.37
CA LEU A 116 1.29 -2.20 -9.99
C LEU A 116 2.73 -1.88 -10.34
N GLY A 117 3.67 -2.25 -9.48
CA GLY A 117 5.08 -2.08 -9.78
C GLY A 117 5.56 -2.94 -10.95
N ALA A 118 4.98 -4.12 -11.15
CA ALA A 118 5.24 -4.95 -12.31
C ALA A 118 4.58 -4.39 -13.59
N LEU A 119 3.35 -3.87 -13.50
CA LEU A 119 2.62 -3.26 -14.61
C LEU A 119 3.26 -1.94 -15.06
N ALA A 120 3.67 -1.08 -14.12
CA ALA A 120 4.43 0.14 -14.42
C ALA A 120 5.75 -0.20 -15.14
N ARG A 121 6.45 -1.27 -14.73
CA ARG A 121 7.66 -1.74 -15.43
C ARG A 121 7.38 -2.27 -16.84
N ARG A 122 6.14 -2.69 -17.13
CA ARG A 122 5.66 -3.02 -18.49
C ARG A 122 5.24 -1.77 -19.28
N GLY A 123 5.27 -0.58 -18.68
CA GLY A 123 4.94 0.69 -19.31
C GLY A 123 3.45 1.06 -19.28
N TRP A 124 2.65 0.38 -18.45
CA TRP A 124 1.21 0.66 -18.36
C TRP A 124 0.92 2.06 -17.80
N ASP A 125 1.83 2.60 -17.00
CA ASP A 125 1.81 3.95 -16.44
C ASP A 125 1.98 5.07 -17.50
N ARG A 126 2.37 4.74 -18.74
CA ARG A 126 2.58 5.71 -19.84
C ARG A 126 1.33 6.02 -20.66
N SER A 127 0.25 5.29 -20.43
CA SER A 127 -1.01 5.47 -21.12
C SER A 127 -2.12 5.58 -20.10
N PHE A 128 -2.95 6.62 -20.23
CA PHE A 128 -4.10 6.83 -19.33
C PHE A 128 -4.97 5.58 -19.17
N VAL A 129 -5.32 4.93 -20.30
CA VAL A 129 -6.16 3.72 -20.29
C VAL A 129 -5.50 2.57 -19.54
N TRP A 130 -4.25 2.23 -19.88
CA TRP A 130 -3.52 1.15 -19.21
C TRP A 130 -3.24 1.43 -17.74
N MET A 131 -3.02 2.70 -17.36
CA MET A 131 -2.90 3.09 -15.96
C MET A 131 -4.23 2.90 -15.23
N ALA A 132 -5.36 3.30 -15.82
CA ALA A 132 -6.68 3.07 -15.24
C ALA A 132 -6.96 1.58 -15.03
N VAL A 133 -6.62 0.72 -16.01
CA VAL A 133 -6.74 -0.74 -15.87
C VAL A 133 -5.80 -1.28 -14.78
N ALA A 134 -4.56 -0.78 -14.70
CA ALA A 134 -3.64 -1.16 -13.61
C ALA A 134 -4.23 -0.80 -12.24
N MET A 135 -4.77 0.41 -12.09
CA MET A 135 -5.40 0.84 -10.83
C MET A 135 -6.62 0.01 -10.48
N LEU A 136 -7.43 -0.39 -11.47
CA LEU A 136 -8.57 -1.29 -11.25
C LEU A 136 -8.10 -2.66 -10.76
N ILE A 137 -7.09 -3.25 -11.39
CA ILE A 137 -6.47 -4.51 -10.95
C ILE A 137 -5.95 -4.38 -9.51
N GLY A 138 -5.25 -3.29 -9.21
CA GLY A 138 -4.77 -3.02 -7.86
C GLY A 138 -5.90 -2.95 -6.83
N ASN A 139 -7.00 -2.27 -7.14
CA ASN A 139 -8.17 -2.23 -6.27
C ASN A 139 -8.76 -3.63 -6.06
N VAL A 140 -8.92 -4.43 -7.12
CA VAL A 140 -9.41 -5.81 -6.98
C VAL A 140 -8.50 -6.62 -6.05
N LEU A 141 -7.18 -6.51 -6.21
CA LEU A 141 -6.20 -7.18 -5.35
C LEU A 141 -6.24 -6.70 -3.89
N ILE A 142 -6.70 -5.47 -3.64
CA ILE A 142 -6.93 -4.95 -2.28
C ILE A 142 -8.23 -5.50 -1.70
N TYR A 143 -9.34 -5.34 -2.43
CA TYR A 143 -10.68 -5.60 -1.92
C TYR A 143 -11.02 -7.08 -1.84
N VAL A 144 -10.54 -7.93 -2.74
CA VAL A 144 -10.84 -9.38 -2.70
C VAL A 144 -10.39 -10.02 -1.39
N PRO A 145 -9.10 -9.98 -1.00
CA PRO A 145 -8.68 -10.54 0.29
C PRO A 145 -9.26 -9.75 1.48
N GLY A 146 -9.45 -8.43 1.35
CA GLY A 146 -10.07 -7.60 2.38
C GLY A 146 -11.50 -8.02 2.73
N LEU A 147 -12.35 -8.18 1.72
CA LEU A 147 -13.75 -8.57 1.88
C LEU A 147 -13.89 -10.03 2.30
N LEU A 148 -13.08 -10.94 1.75
CA LEU A 148 -13.07 -12.35 2.18
C LEU A 148 -12.74 -12.49 3.67
N TRP A 149 -11.70 -11.77 4.12
CA TRP A 149 -11.31 -11.72 5.53
C TRP A 149 -12.41 -11.13 6.41
N LEU A 150 -13.03 -10.05 5.95
CA LEU A 150 -14.08 -9.37 6.69
C LEU A 150 -15.34 -10.24 6.83
N GLY A 151 -15.78 -10.87 5.75
CA GLY A 151 -16.92 -11.78 5.76
C GLY A 151 -16.70 -12.99 6.67
N GLN A 152 -15.47 -13.51 6.74
CA GLN A 152 -15.12 -14.59 7.66
C GLN A 152 -15.15 -14.16 9.14
N LEU A 153 -14.76 -12.92 9.45
CA LEU A 153 -14.73 -12.41 10.82
C LEU A 153 -16.10 -11.93 11.32
N TYR A 154 -16.90 -11.30 10.45
CA TYR A 154 -18.11 -10.59 10.85
C TYR A 154 -19.41 -11.20 10.30
N GLY A 155 -19.35 -12.13 9.35
CA GLY A 155 -20.50 -12.67 8.64
C GLY A 155 -20.73 -11.98 7.28
N TRP A 156 -21.36 -12.70 6.35
CA TRP A 156 -21.70 -12.22 4.99
C TRP A 156 -23.12 -11.64 4.89
N ASP A 157 -23.89 -11.84 5.96
CA ASP A 157 -25.30 -11.52 6.14
C ASP A 157 -25.52 -10.17 6.82
N LYS A 158 -24.44 -9.53 7.31
CA LYS A 158 -24.49 -8.18 7.84
C LYS A 158 -24.32 -7.16 6.70
N PRO A 159 -25.06 -6.03 6.75
CA PRO A 159 -24.93 -4.96 5.76
C PRO A 159 -23.51 -4.37 5.72
#